data_AF-A0A1H7AE60-F1
#
_entry.id   AF-A0A1H7AE60-F1
#
_cell.length_a   1.000
_cell.length_b   1.000
_cell.length_c   1.000
_cell.angle_alpha   90.00
_cell.angle_beta   90.00
_cell.angle_gamma   90.00
#
_symmetry.space_group_name_H-M   'P 1'
#
loop_
_entity.id
_entity.type
_entity.pdbx_description
1 polymer ?
#
loop_
_entity_poly.entity_id
_entity_poly.type
_entity_poly.pdbx_seq_one_letter_code
_entity_poly.pdbx_strand_id
1 'polypeptide(L)'
;MTHSPATQQYKEKQAGDLQPGDFVFPPGDGPAEEIRTIEVLNDDYGVAALLLVTMVDGGTVRIAVGSSVPVGDGVASHETPEPTSPESAASESDTGASTAADGDADAQAGPAVVVPPRPQTPPAYTGPSAEELALIPEPDGTPEAVVRAAAANHKGQSGVHVLSERLAKGINTKSGSCLRDLSDLAFDLCIVLRDPDHALAVADLLNVLPFDGNLDRWASIERGLALSSFICREAGQAERAAVYEKLLRAPESQEEDPFKARINARVRQRSLNEPNLYDKEIFRAIDNGNHEAEREWRFLRLEALMFLRAHGGSKTIGEEELARRIGNELEAVRA
;
A
#
# COMPACT_ATOMS: atom_id res chain seq x y z
N MET A 1 -16.10 -28.81 32.17
CA MET A 1 -14.90 -27.96 32.39
C MET A 1 -14.35 -27.64 31.02
N THR A 2 -14.74 -26.48 30.49
CA THR A 2 -14.33 -26.00 29.16
C THR A 2 -13.15 -25.07 29.35
N HIS A 3 -11.94 -25.51 28.99
CA HIS A 3 -10.75 -24.67 29.04
C HIS A 3 -10.85 -23.58 27.98
N SER A 4 -10.57 -22.34 28.42
CA SER A 4 -10.55 -21.12 27.60
C SER A 4 -9.32 -21.13 26.67
N PRO A 5 -9.41 -20.72 25.39
CA PRO A 5 -8.35 -20.87 24.37
C PRO A 5 -7.17 -19.91 24.53
N ALA A 6 -7.00 -19.30 25.71
CA ALA A 6 -6.11 -18.16 25.91
C ALA A 6 -4.95 -18.47 26.87
N THR A 7 -4.21 -19.58 26.69
CA THR A 7 -2.86 -19.72 27.27
C THR A 7 -2.01 -20.84 26.62
N GLN A 8 -1.94 -20.96 25.30
CA GLN A 8 -0.85 -21.72 24.66
C GLN A 8 0.21 -20.72 24.19
N GLN A 9 1.34 -20.68 24.92
CA GLN A 9 2.54 -20.01 24.45
C GLN A 9 3.10 -20.81 23.27
N TYR A 10 2.82 -20.36 22.05
CA TYR A 10 3.50 -20.85 20.87
C TYR A 10 4.58 -19.84 20.45
N LYS A 11 5.67 -20.34 19.87
CA LYS A 11 6.65 -19.52 19.16
C LYS A 11 6.37 -19.68 17.67
N GLU A 12 6.60 -18.65 16.88
CA GLU A 12 6.53 -18.77 15.42
C GLU A 12 7.91 -19.10 14.86
N LYS A 13 7.97 -20.10 13.97
CA LYS A 13 9.18 -20.48 13.24
C LYS A 13 8.90 -20.38 11.74
N GLN A 14 9.89 -19.97 10.95
CA GLN A 14 9.74 -20.00 9.49
C GLN A 14 9.62 -21.45 9.04
N ALA A 15 8.71 -21.73 8.10
CA ALA A 15 8.47 -23.08 7.61
C ALA A 15 9.76 -23.74 7.09
N GLY A 16 10.61 -22.98 6.39
CA GLY A 16 11.91 -23.45 5.90
C GLY A 16 12.92 -23.83 6.98
N ASP A 17 12.73 -23.37 8.23
CA ASP A 17 13.61 -23.67 9.36
C ASP A 17 13.12 -24.88 10.19
N LEU A 18 11.97 -25.48 9.82
CA LEU A 18 11.45 -26.66 10.49
C LEU A 18 12.41 -27.85 10.32
N GLN A 19 12.60 -28.60 11.39
CA GLN A 19 13.43 -29.79 11.44
C GLN A 19 12.65 -30.95 12.08
N PRO A 20 12.94 -32.21 11.70
CA PRO A 20 12.49 -33.36 12.48
C PRO A 20 12.85 -33.18 13.97
N GLY A 21 11.89 -33.45 14.86
CA GLY A 21 11.98 -33.18 16.30
C GLY A 21 11.40 -31.84 16.76
N ASP A 22 11.07 -30.90 15.86
CA ASP A 22 10.24 -29.74 16.23
C ASP A 22 8.79 -30.18 16.51
N PHE A 23 8.06 -29.43 17.34
CA PHE A 23 6.64 -29.69 17.63
C PHE A 23 5.76 -28.64 16.96
N VAL A 24 4.89 -29.04 16.05
CA VAL A 24 3.99 -28.15 15.28
C VAL A 24 2.55 -28.34 15.73
N PHE A 25 1.78 -27.26 15.80
CA PHE A 25 0.34 -27.34 16.01
C PHE A 25 -0.38 -27.66 14.67
N PRO A 26 -0.96 -28.86 14.50
CA PRO A 26 -1.74 -29.17 13.31
C PRO A 26 -3.05 -28.36 13.25
N PRO A 27 -3.67 -28.19 12.07
CA PRO A 27 -4.95 -27.50 11.95
C PRO A 27 -6.05 -28.19 12.77
N GLY A 28 -6.55 -27.51 13.81
CA GLY A 28 -7.57 -28.01 14.74
C GLY A 28 -7.27 -27.61 16.19
N ASP A 29 -8.18 -27.89 17.12
CA ASP A 29 -7.98 -27.64 18.55
C ASP A 29 -7.25 -28.82 19.23
N GLY A 30 -5.98 -29.02 18.84
CA GLY A 30 -5.13 -30.13 19.30
C GLY A 30 -3.80 -29.69 19.93
N PRO A 31 -3.09 -30.60 20.63
CA PRO A 31 -1.74 -30.33 21.12
C PRO A 31 -0.72 -30.20 19.97
N ALA A 32 0.47 -29.69 20.26
CA ALA A 32 1.58 -29.71 19.31
C ALA A 32 2.12 -31.13 19.17
N GLU A 33 2.37 -31.55 17.93
CA GLU A 33 2.82 -32.88 17.57
C GLU A 33 4.24 -32.84 16.99
N GLU A 34 5.05 -33.83 17.34
CA GLU A 34 6.45 -33.91 16.90
C GLU A 34 6.54 -34.23 15.41
N ILE A 35 7.40 -33.50 14.69
CA ILE A 35 7.71 -33.75 13.29
C ILE A 35 8.60 -34.97 13.17
N ARG A 36 8.14 -35.97 12.42
CA ARG A 36 8.92 -37.18 12.08
C ARG A 36 9.73 -36.99 10.80
N THR A 37 9.10 -36.48 9.74
CA THR A 37 9.75 -36.27 8.44
C THR A 37 9.21 -35.03 7.74
N ILE A 38 10.07 -34.37 6.96
CA ILE A 38 9.72 -33.22 6.13
C ILE A 38 10.14 -33.54 4.70
N GLU A 39 9.20 -33.47 3.77
CA GLU A 39 9.45 -33.60 2.33
C GLU A 39 9.24 -32.26 1.64
N VAL A 40 10.17 -31.86 0.77
CA VAL A 40 10.08 -30.62 0.01
C VAL A 40 9.50 -30.91 -1.38
N LEU A 41 8.36 -30.30 -1.67
CA LEU A 41 7.72 -30.34 -2.98
C LEU A 41 8.04 -29.05 -3.74
N ASN A 42 8.72 -29.21 -4.87
CA ASN A 42 9.05 -28.11 -5.76
C ASN A 42 7.86 -27.77 -6.67
N ASP A 43 7.76 -26.51 -7.10
CA ASP A 43 6.87 -26.08 -8.16
C ASP A 43 7.35 -26.53 -9.55
N ASP A 44 6.55 -26.22 -10.57
CA ASP A 44 6.84 -26.52 -11.98
C ASP A 44 8.13 -25.84 -12.50
N TYR A 45 8.70 -24.90 -11.74
CA TYR A 45 9.95 -24.20 -12.04
C TYR A 45 11.14 -24.73 -11.22
N GLY A 46 10.95 -25.77 -10.39
CA GLY A 46 11.99 -26.39 -9.58
C GLY A 46 12.30 -25.64 -8.27
N VAL A 47 11.45 -24.71 -7.85
CA VAL A 47 11.60 -23.94 -6.61
C VAL A 47 10.77 -24.60 -5.51
N ALA A 48 11.34 -24.73 -4.30
CA ALA A 48 10.62 -25.27 -3.15
C ALA A 48 9.34 -24.46 -2.86
N ALA A 49 8.18 -25.10 -3.00
CA ALA A 49 6.88 -24.43 -2.89
C ALA A 49 6.10 -24.88 -1.66
N LEU A 50 6.11 -26.19 -1.38
CA LEU A 50 5.40 -26.79 -0.26
C LEU A 50 6.32 -27.71 0.55
N LEU A 51 6.13 -27.71 1.87
CA LEU A 51 6.65 -28.70 2.78
C LEU A 51 5.51 -29.65 3.16
N LEU A 52 5.70 -30.94 2.94
CA LEU A 52 4.83 -31.98 3.46
C LEU A 52 5.45 -32.51 4.77
N VAL A 53 4.88 -32.08 5.89
CA VAL A 53 5.32 -32.45 7.23
C VAL A 53 4.51 -33.66 7.68
N THR A 54 5.19 -34.74 8.04
CA THR A 54 4.56 -35.93 8.64
C THR A 54 4.91 -35.97 10.12
N MET A 55 3.89 -36.06 10.96
CA MET A 55 4.00 -36.10 12.42
C MET A 55 4.11 -37.54 12.92
N VAL A 56 4.55 -37.71 14.18
CA VAL A 56 4.73 -39.04 14.80
C VAL A 56 3.41 -39.82 14.91
N ASP A 57 2.29 -39.12 15.11
CA ASP A 57 0.93 -39.69 15.12
C ASP A 57 0.44 -40.21 13.75
N GLY A 58 1.22 -39.97 12.69
CA GLY A 58 0.92 -40.32 11.31
C GLY A 58 0.11 -39.26 10.56
N GLY A 59 -0.22 -38.13 11.18
CA GLY A 59 -0.85 -36.98 10.55
C GLY A 59 0.10 -36.28 9.58
N THR A 60 -0.46 -35.68 8.52
CA THR A 60 0.32 -34.91 7.55
C THR A 60 -0.23 -33.50 7.37
N VAL A 61 0.65 -32.50 7.33
CA VAL A 61 0.30 -31.09 7.09
C VAL A 61 1.10 -30.56 5.91
N ARG A 62 0.44 -29.78 5.06
CA ARG A 62 1.07 -29.08 3.92
C ARG A 62 1.26 -27.62 4.28
N ILE A 63 2.49 -27.14 4.18
CA ILE A 63 2.89 -25.80 4.59
C ILE A 63 3.60 -25.12 3.41
N ALA A 64 3.27 -23.87 3.10
CA ALA A 64 4.02 -23.12 2.10
C ALA A 64 5.40 -22.71 2.68
N VAL A 65 6.46 -22.82 1.88
CA VAL A 65 7.85 -22.59 2.33
C VAL A 65 8.08 -21.19 2.93
N GLY A 66 7.29 -20.19 2.51
CA GLY A 66 7.35 -18.81 3.02
C GLY A 66 6.40 -18.48 4.17
N SER A 67 5.75 -19.46 4.79
CA SER A 67 4.81 -19.23 5.90
C SER A 67 5.50 -19.30 7.27
N SER A 68 4.97 -18.56 8.24
CA SER A 68 5.27 -18.81 9.65
C SER A 68 4.38 -19.92 10.20
N VAL A 69 4.96 -20.79 11.03
CA VAL A 69 4.30 -21.96 11.61
C VAL A 69 4.35 -21.85 13.13
N PRO A 70 3.22 -22.01 13.83
CA PRO A 70 3.22 -22.07 15.29
C PRO A 70 3.88 -23.38 15.75
N VAL A 71 4.94 -23.24 16.53
CA VAL A 71 5.65 -24.35 17.17
C VAL A 71 5.49 -24.28 18.69
N GLY A 72 5.37 -25.45 19.32
CA GLY A 72 5.27 -25.61 20.77
C GLY A 72 6.58 -26.08 21.38
N ASP A 73 6.78 -25.82 22.66
CA ASP A 73 7.80 -26.54 23.44
C ASP A 73 7.16 -27.89 23.79
N GLY A 74 7.63 -28.97 23.16
CA GLY A 74 7.07 -30.32 23.32
C GLY A 74 6.89 -30.70 24.79
N VAL A 75 5.70 -31.16 25.17
CA VAL A 75 5.44 -31.62 26.54
C VAL A 75 6.06 -33.01 26.70
N ALA A 76 7.37 -33.04 26.96
CA ALA A 76 8.08 -34.28 27.26
C ALA A 76 7.74 -34.74 28.69
N SER A 77 6.88 -35.76 28.80
CA SER A 77 6.82 -36.56 30.02
C SER A 77 8.09 -37.40 30.16
N HIS A 78 8.92 -36.99 31.12
CA HIS A 78 9.95 -37.75 31.85
C HIS A 78 11.29 -38.14 31.17
N GLU A 79 12.35 -37.63 31.82
CA GLU A 79 13.61 -38.28 32.21
C GLU A 79 14.87 -38.19 31.31
N THR A 80 15.74 -37.24 31.71
CA THR A 80 17.22 -37.11 31.54
C THR A 80 17.96 -38.44 31.82
N PRO A 81 19.16 -38.74 31.25
CA PRO A 81 20.40 -37.96 31.45
C PRO A 81 21.35 -37.75 30.24
N GLU A 82 22.19 -36.71 30.39
CA GLU A 82 23.53 -36.44 29.82
C GLU A 82 24.39 -37.68 29.44
N PRO A 83 25.45 -37.62 28.58
CA PRO A 83 26.52 -36.57 28.65
C PRO A 83 27.36 -36.22 27.38
N THR A 84 28.22 -35.20 27.57
CA THR A 84 29.63 -35.02 27.10
C THR A 84 30.02 -34.68 25.64
N SER A 85 30.69 -33.52 25.54
CA SER A 85 31.65 -33.06 24.51
C SER A 85 32.87 -33.99 24.33
N PRO A 86 33.65 -33.83 23.24
CA PRO A 86 34.97 -33.21 23.46
C PRO A 86 35.48 -32.27 22.33
N GLU A 87 36.32 -31.34 22.76
CA GLU A 87 37.33 -30.60 21.98
C GLU A 87 38.42 -31.53 21.43
N SER A 88 39.08 -31.16 20.32
CA SER A 88 40.52 -30.79 20.33
C SER A 88 41.18 -30.80 18.94
N ALA A 89 42.03 -29.79 18.78
CA ALA A 89 43.32 -29.77 18.08
C ALA A 89 43.31 -29.80 16.54
N ALA A 90 43.57 -28.67 15.88
CA ALA A 90 44.86 -27.99 15.71
C ALA A 90 45.80 -28.70 14.72
N SER A 91 46.14 -28.01 13.64
CA SER A 91 47.48 -28.03 13.04
C SER A 91 47.63 -26.85 12.07
N GLU A 92 48.37 -25.83 12.50
CA GLU A 92 49.04 -24.86 11.65
C GLU A 92 50.45 -25.37 11.34
N SER A 93 50.86 -25.25 10.08
CA SER A 93 52.21 -25.03 9.53
C SER A 93 52.11 -25.35 8.01
N ASP A 94 52.81 -24.74 7.07
CA ASP A 94 54.03 -23.95 7.09
C ASP A 94 54.07 -23.08 5.81
N THR A 95 54.88 -22.05 5.90
CA THR A 95 55.33 -21.10 4.89
C THR A 95 55.97 -21.74 3.64
N GLY A 96 55.79 -21.10 2.49
CA GLY A 96 56.56 -21.39 1.27
C GLY A 96 56.30 -20.39 0.16
N ALA A 97 57.30 -19.56 -0.13
CA ALA A 97 57.24 -18.43 -1.04
C ALA A 97 57.29 -18.79 -2.54
N SER A 98 56.67 -17.90 -3.33
CA SER A 98 56.96 -17.47 -4.70
C SER A 98 57.49 -18.46 -5.75
N THR A 99 56.75 -18.59 -6.85
CA THR A 99 57.33 -18.56 -8.20
C THR A 99 56.27 -18.12 -9.22
N ALA A 100 56.60 -17.08 -9.99
CA ALA A 100 55.88 -16.67 -11.18
C ALA A 100 56.27 -17.60 -12.34
N ALA A 101 55.28 -18.03 -13.13
CA ALA A 101 55.48 -18.54 -14.47
C ALA A 101 54.25 -18.22 -15.33
N ASP A 102 54.49 -17.43 -16.37
CA ASP A 102 53.60 -17.27 -17.53
C ASP A 102 53.26 -18.63 -18.15
N GLY A 103 52.01 -18.77 -18.60
CA GLY A 103 51.53 -19.98 -19.26
C GLY A 103 50.11 -19.80 -19.78
N ASP A 104 50.01 -19.11 -20.91
CA ASP A 104 48.83 -18.98 -21.76
C ASP A 104 48.31 -20.36 -22.20
N ALA A 105 47.06 -20.70 -21.86
CA ALA A 105 46.36 -21.88 -22.35
C ALA A 105 44.84 -21.72 -22.18
N ASP A 106 44.25 -21.01 -23.12
CA ASP A 106 42.96 -21.27 -23.79
C ASP A 106 41.94 -22.16 -23.03
N ALA A 107 41.16 -21.52 -22.14
CA ALA A 107 40.01 -22.13 -21.49
C ALA A 107 38.76 -21.93 -22.35
N GLN A 108 38.28 -23.01 -22.97
CA GLN A 108 37.04 -23.05 -23.74
C GLN A 108 35.86 -22.50 -22.92
N ALA A 109 35.28 -21.42 -23.43
CA ALA A 109 34.05 -20.82 -22.92
C ALA A 109 32.89 -21.82 -23.08
N GLY A 110 32.33 -22.28 -21.95
CA GLY A 110 31.03 -22.96 -21.93
C GLY A 110 29.90 -22.05 -22.43
N PRO A 111 28.76 -22.61 -22.85
CA PRO A 111 27.66 -21.83 -23.41
C PRO A 111 27.21 -20.76 -22.40
N ALA A 112 27.25 -19.51 -22.84
CA ALA A 112 26.85 -18.36 -22.06
C ALA A 112 25.42 -18.55 -21.56
N VAL A 113 25.26 -18.69 -20.23
CA VAL A 113 23.97 -18.55 -19.57
C VAL A 113 23.46 -17.15 -19.88
N VAL A 114 22.49 -17.06 -20.78
CA VAL A 114 21.79 -15.81 -21.08
C VAL A 114 21.00 -15.46 -19.83
N VAL A 115 21.60 -14.67 -18.95
CA VAL A 115 20.91 -14.04 -17.82
C VAL A 115 19.84 -13.14 -18.43
N PRO A 116 18.54 -13.38 -18.15
CA PRO A 116 17.49 -12.47 -18.58
C PRO A 116 17.84 -11.05 -18.11
N PRO A 117 17.69 -10.02 -18.96
CA PRO A 117 18.01 -8.66 -18.56
C PRO A 117 17.27 -8.35 -17.26
N ARG A 118 18.00 -7.84 -16.26
CA ARG A 118 17.39 -7.42 -15.00
C ARG A 118 16.19 -6.53 -15.34
N PRO A 119 14.99 -6.82 -14.79
CA PRO A 119 13.84 -5.94 -14.98
C PRO A 119 14.28 -4.53 -14.62
N GLN A 120 13.99 -3.57 -15.51
CA GLN A 120 14.41 -2.19 -15.33
C GLN A 120 14.04 -1.74 -13.92
N THR A 121 15.01 -1.15 -13.21
CA THR A 121 14.78 -0.53 -11.91
C THR A 121 13.60 0.44 -12.08
N PRO A 122 12.54 0.36 -11.26
CA PRO A 122 11.49 1.35 -11.28
C PRO A 122 12.13 2.74 -11.23
N PRO A 123 11.64 3.73 -11.99
CA PRO A 123 12.16 5.09 -11.86
C PRO A 123 12.10 5.49 -10.39
N ALA A 124 13.24 5.93 -9.84
CA ALA A 124 13.25 6.55 -8.52
C ALA A 124 12.27 7.72 -8.59
N TYR A 125 11.18 7.64 -7.84
CA TYR A 125 10.20 8.71 -7.83
C TYR A 125 10.84 9.92 -7.15
N THR A 126 11.25 10.90 -7.95
CA THR A 126 11.65 12.22 -7.48
C THR A 126 10.39 13.07 -7.38
N GLY A 127 10.13 13.61 -6.18
CA GLY A 127 9.08 14.58 -5.95
C GLY A 127 9.17 15.81 -6.87
N PRO A 128 8.16 16.69 -6.85
CA PRO A 128 8.17 17.88 -7.69
C PRO A 128 9.36 18.80 -7.37
N SER A 129 9.90 19.45 -8.41
CA SER A 129 10.96 20.45 -8.26
C SER A 129 10.43 21.75 -7.62
N ALA A 130 11.33 22.64 -7.18
CA ALA A 130 10.93 23.95 -6.66
C ALA A 130 10.19 24.81 -7.70
N GLU A 131 10.57 24.71 -8.98
CA GLU A 131 9.90 25.39 -10.09
C GLU A 131 8.49 24.82 -10.31
N GLU A 132 8.33 23.50 -10.17
CA GLU A 132 7.04 22.84 -10.26
C GLU A 132 6.12 23.23 -9.09
N LEU A 133 6.65 23.29 -7.87
CA LEU A 133 5.90 23.74 -6.70
C LEU A 133 5.45 25.20 -6.82
N ALA A 134 6.21 26.06 -7.51
CA ALA A 134 5.84 27.45 -7.76
C ALA A 134 4.60 27.60 -8.67
N LEU A 135 4.15 26.53 -9.34
CA LEU A 135 2.88 26.51 -10.08
C LEU A 135 1.65 26.44 -9.16
N ILE A 136 1.82 26.09 -7.88
CA ILE A 136 0.76 26.13 -6.88
C ILE A 136 0.75 27.55 -6.27
N PRO A 137 -0.31 28.34 -6.44
CA PRO A 137 -0.40 29.69 -5.90
C PRO A 137 -0.32 29.70 -4.38
N GLU A 138 0.34 30.71 -3.82
CA GLU A 138 0.24 30.98 -2.38
C GLU A 138 -1.20 31.40 -2.03
N PRO A 139 -1.71 30.99 -0.85
CA PRO A 139 -3.04 31.38 -0.41
C PRO A 139 -3.14 32.89 -0.22
N ASP A 140 -4.29 33.47 -0.60
CA ASP A 140 -4.57 34.89 -0.36
C ASP A 140 -4.89 35.13 1.13
N GLY A 141 -3.85 35.40 1.91
CA GLY A 141 -3.94 35.66 3.35
C GLY A 141 -3.84 34.40 4.19
N THR A 142 -4.58 34.35 5.31
CA THR A 142 -4.52 33.19 6.21
C THR A 142 -5.37 32.04 5.68
N PRO A 143 -5.06 30.78 6.01
CA PRO A 143 -5.90 29.63 5.66
C PRO A 143 -7.38 29.81 6.04
N GLU A 144 -7.65 30.39 7.21
CA GLU A 144 -9.01 30.69 7.65
C GLU A 144 -9.68 31.80 6.84
N ALA A 145 -8.91 32.74 6.28
CA ALA A 145 -9.43 33.77 5.40
C ALA A 145 -9.89 33.16 4.06
N VAL A 146 -9.12 32.23 3.50
CA VAL A 146 -9.50 31.47 2.30
C VAL A 146 -10.83 30.73 2.52
N VAL A 147 -10.95 30.00 3.64
CA VAL A 147 -12.20 29.30 4.00
C VAL A 147 -13.38 30.26 4.16
N ARG A 148 -13.18 31.42 4.82
CA ARG A 148 -14.23 32.44 4.96
C ARG A 148 -14.64 33.03 3.62
N ALA A 149 -13.69 33.27 2.71
CA ALA A 149 -13.97 33.79 1.37
C ALA A 149 -14.85 32.81 0.59
N ALA A 150 -14.49 31.53 0.60
CA ALA A 150 -15.30 30.47 -0.02
C ALA A 150 -16.73 30.41 0.56
N ALA A 151 -16.87 30.48 1.89
CA ALA A 151 -18.19 30.47 2.54
C ALA A 151 -19.04 31.71 2.20
N ALA A 152 -18.41 32.88 2.09
CA ALA A 152 -19.11 34.13 1.80
C ALA A 152 -19.76 34.15 0.41
N ASN A 153 -19.21 33.38 -0.54
CA ASN A 153 -19.75 33.22 -1.89
C ASN A 153 -21.02 32.34 -1.92
N HIS A 154 -21.25 31.50 -0.90
CA HIS A 154 -22.32 30.49 -0.86
C HIS A 154 -23.29 30.68 0.30
N LYS A 155 -23.79 31.91 0.46
CA LYS A 155 -24.75 32.24 1.53
C LYS A 155 -26.00 31.38 1.44
N GLY A 156 -26.38 30.76 2.55
CA GLY A 156 -27.59 29.92 2.66
C GLY A 156 -27.36 28.42 2.45
N GLN A 157 -26.14 27.99 2.11
CA GLN A 157 -25.79 26.56 2.01
C GLN A 157 -25.33 26.04 3.38
N SER A 158 -26.20 25.28 4.06
CA SER A 158 -26.00 24.86 5.46
C SER A 158 -24.76 23.99 5.66
N GLY A 159 -24.48 23.04 4.76
CA GLY A 159 -23.31 22.15 4.86
C GLY A 159 -21.98 22.91 4.83
N VAL A 160 -21.79 23.74 3.81
CA VAL A 160 -20.59 24.60 3.66
C VAL A 160 -20.44 25.56 4.83
N HIS A 161 -21.54 26.15 5.31
CA HIS A 161 -21.48 27.07 6.45
C HIS A 161 -20.98 26.38 7.73
N VAL A 162 -21.48 25.18 8.04
CA VAL A 162 -21.07 24.42 9.24
C VAL A 162 -19.59 24.05 9.18
N LEU A 163 -19.11 23.54 8.04
CA LEU A 163 -17.69 23.21 7.86
C LEU A 163 -16.81 24.46 7.97
N SER A 164 -17.19 25.54 7.28
CA SER A 164 -16.42 26.78 7.28
C SER A 164 -16.40 27.47 8.63
N GLU A 165 -17.48 27.43 9.43
CA GLU A 165 -17.49 27.96 10.79
C GLU A 165 -16.54 27.18 11.72
N ARG A 166 -16.47 25.85 11.57
CA ARG A 166 -15.56 25.02 12.36
C ARG A 166 -14.11 25.31 11.99
N LEU A 167 -13.81 25.39 10.69
CA LEU A 167 -12.47 25.66 10.17
C LEU A 167 -12.01 27.11 10.44
N ALA A 168 -12.93 28.08 10.43
CA ALA A 168 -12.60 29.49 10.70
C ALA A 168 -12.13 29.76 12.14
N LYS A 169 -12.34 28.81 13.07
CA LYS A 169 -11.84 28.88 14.46
C LYS A 169 -10.34 28.54 14.56
N GLY A 170 -9.77 27.95 13.51
CA GLY A 170 -8.34 27.64 13.42
C GLY A 170 -8.10 26.33 12.67
N ILE A 171 -7.15 26.34 11.75
CA ILE A 171 -6.77 25.17 10.96
C ILE A 171 -5.57 24.47 11.61
N ASN A 172 -5.77 23.21 12.01
CA ASN A 172 -4.72 22.35 12.56
C ASN A 172 -4.32 21.28 11.54
N THR A 173 -3.17 21.48 10.89
CA THR A 173 -2.62 20.60 9.86
C THR A 173 -2.15 19.23 10.37
N LYS A 174 -2.11 19.02 11.70
CA LYS A 174 -1.79 17.74 12.32
C LYS A 174 -3.03 16.97 12.79
N SER A 175 -4.21 17.58 12.70
CA SER A 175 -5.48 16.93 13.06
C SER A 175 -6.14 16.28 11.85
N GLY A 176 -6.28 14.95 11.87
CA GLY A 176 -6.94 14.21 10.80
C GLY A 176 -8.39 14.66 10.56
N SER A 177 -9.12 15.05 11.60
CA SER A 177 -10.48 15.58 11.44
C SER A 177 -10.48 16.95 10.76
N CYS A 178 -9.50 17.80 11.05
CA CYS A 178 -9.38 19.12 10.40
C CYS A 178 -9.02 18.97 8.91
N LEU A 179 -8.13 18.03 8.58
CA LEU A 179 -7.78 17.75 7.18
C LEU A 179 -8.98 17.19 6.41
N ARG A 180 -9.75 16.29 7.06
CA ARG A 180 -11.00 15.76 6.49
C ARG A 180 -12.00 16.88 6.22
N ASP A 181 -12.24 17.77 7.18
CA ASP A 181 -13.16 18.90 7.02
C ASP A 181 -12.78 19.82 5.86
N LEU A 182 -11.48 20.09 5.67
CA LEU A 182 -10.99 20.85 4.51
C LEU A 182 -11.26 20.12 3.19
N SER A 183 -11.02 18.81 3.16
CA SER A 183 -11.25 18.01 1.95
C SER A 183 -12.75 17.89 1.63
N ASP A 184 -13.60 17.72 2.64
CA ASP A 184 -15.05 17.67 2.48
C ASP A 184 -15.58 19.02 1.96
N LEU A 185 -15.10 20.13 2.54
CA LEU A 185 -15.44 21.48 2.08
C LEU A 185 -15.03 21.71 0.61
N ALA A 186 -13.82 21.32 0.22
CA ALA A 186 -13.35 21.48 -1.16
C ALA A 186 -14.21 20.67 -2.14
N PHE A 187 -14.58 19.45 -1.77
CA PHE A 187 -15.46 18.61 -2.59
C PHE A 187 -16.88 19.18 -2.69
N ASP A 188 -17.47 19.65 -1.59
CA ASP A 188 -18.79 20.29 -1.61
C ASP A 188 -18.80 21.51 -2.52
N LEU A 189 -17.77 22.36 -2.43
CA LEU A 189 -17.60 23.52 -3.29
C LEU A 189 -17.53 23.12 -4.78
N CYS A 190 -16.69 22.16 -5.14
CA CYS A 190 -16.49 21.77 -6.54
C CYS A 190 -17.67 21.00 -7.13
N ILE A 191 -18.14 19.99 -6.40
CA ILE A 191 -19.08 18.99 -6.92
C ILE A 191 -20.51 19.49 -6.75
N VAL A 192 -20.88 19.90 -5.53
CA VAL A 192 -22.27 20.28 -5.20
C VAL A 192 -22.56 21.70 -5.64
N LEU A 193 -21.68 22.66 -5.31
CA LEU A 193 -21.91 24.07 -5.56
C LEU A 193 -21.34 24.59 -6.88
N ARG A 194 -20.61 23.73 -7.62
CA ARG A 194 -20.01 24.04 -8.93
C ARG A 194 -19.10 25.28 -8.88
N ASP A 195 -18.36 25.42 -7.79
CA ASP A 195 -17.38 26.48 -7.54
C ASP A 195 -15.96 25.89 -7.49
N PRO A 196 -15.38 25.55 -8.67
CA PRO A 196 -14.06 24.95 -8.73
C PRO A 196 -12.95 25.89 -8.27
N ASP A 197 -13.11 27.20 -8.39
CA ASP A 197 -12.07 28.17 -8.05
C ASP A 197 -11.87 28.24 -6.53
N HIS A 198 -12.95 28.39 -5.76
CA HIS A 198 -12.86 28.37 -4.30
C HIS A 198 -12.54 26.96 -3.77
N ALA A 199 -13.03 25.91 -4.43
CA ALA A 199 -12.66 24.54 -4.09
C ALA A 199 -11.15 24.31 -4.20
N LEU A 200 -10.54 24.76 -5.30
CA LEU A 200 -9.11 24.63 -5.53
C LEU A 200 -8.29 25.42 -4.50
N ALA A 201 -8.71 26.65 -4.19
CA ALA A 201 -8.07 27.47 -3.16
C ALA A 201 -8.11 26.81 -1.77
N VAL A 202 -9.23 26.18 -1.40
CA VAL A 202 -9.35 25.42 -0.15
C VAL A 202 -8.51 24.14 -0.18
N ALA A 203 -8.54 23.39 -1.29
CA ALA A 203 -7.77 22.16 -1.45
C ALA A 203 -6.26 22.43 -1.41
N ASP A 204 -5.78 23.57 -1.91
CA ASP A 204 -4.36 23.93 -1.87
C ASP A 204 -3.81 24.12 -0.45
N LEU A 205 -4.66 24.45 0.53
CA LEU A 205 -4.28 24.44 1.95
C LEU A 205 -3.86 23.04 2.43
N LEU A 206 -4.39 21.99 1.80
CA LEU A 206 -3.99 20.59 2.04
C LEU A 206 -2.81 20.18 1.17
N ASN A 207 -2.81 20.55 -0.11
CA ASN A 207 -1.88 20.04 -1.11
C ASN A 207 -0.42 20.40 -0.84
N VAL A 208 -0.18 21.50 -0.12
CA VAL A 208 1.17 21.94 0.28
C VAL A 208 1.74 21.14 1.46
N LEU A 209 0.94 20.27 2.09
CA LEU A 209 1.38 19.47 3.23
C LEU A 209 2.19 18.26 2.75
N PRO A 210 3.41 18.03 3.27
CA PRO A 210 4.20 16.87 2.92
C PRO A 210 3.62 15.60 3.54
N PHE A 211 3.86 14.46 2.90
CA PHE A 211 3.62 13.16 3.51
C PHE A 211 4.49 12.99 4.76
N ASP A 212 3.87 12.65 5.89
CA ASP A 212 4.54 12.54 7.19
C ASP A 212 4.53 11.14 7.79
N GLY A 213 4.28 10.12 6.97
CA GLY A 213 4.23 8.71 7.38
C GLY A 213 2.87 8.24 7.90
N ASN A 214 1.91 9.15 8.16
CA ASN A 214 0.59 8.78 8.65
C ASN A 214 -0.42 8.66 7.49
N LEU A 215 -0.83 7.43 7.18
CA LEU A 215 -1.76 7.13 6.09
C LEU A 215 -3.16 7.69 6.31
N ASP A 216 -3.64 7.75 7.55
CA ASP A 216 -4.98 8.27 7.85
C ASP A 216 -5.09 9.77 7.58
N ARG A 217 -4.04 10.54 7.93
CA ARG A 217 -3.93 11.97 7.57
C ARG A 217 -3.72 12.12 6.07
N TRP A 218 -2.88 11.28 5.49
CA TRP A 218 -2.60 11.30 4.06
C TRP A 218 -3.86 11.12 3.22
N ALA A 219 -4.79 10.25 3.63
CA ALA A 219 -6.03 10.01 2.90
C ALA A 219 -6.82 11.31 2.61
N SER A 220 -6.80 12.30 3.53
CA SER A 220 -7.47 13.59 3.30
C SER A 220 -6.69 14.49 2.33
N ILE A 221 -5.36 14.47 2.40
CA ILE A 221 -4.48 15.23 1.49
C ILE A 221 -4.54 14.63 0.08
N GLU A 222 -4.47 13.31 -0.02
CA GLU A 222 -4.58 12.54 -1.26
C GLU A 222 -5.91 12.78 -1.97
N ARG A 223 -7.01 12.77 -1.21
CA ARG A 223 -8.33 13.17 -1.69
C ARG A 223 -8.32 14.60 -2.25
N GLY A 224 -7.70 15.56 -1.56
CA GLY A 224 -7.53 16.94 -2.04
C GLY A 224 -6.71 17.05 -3.32
N LEU A 225 -5.58 16.34 -3.39
CA LEU A 225 -4.68 16.34 -4.55
C LEU A 225 -5.36 15.75 -5.79
N ALA A 226 -6.15 14.69 -5.64
CA ALA A 226 -6.93 14.11 -6.73
C ALA A 226 -7.98 15.09 -7.28
N LEU A 227 -8.68 15.81 -6.38
CA LEU A 227 -9.63 16.86 -6.77
C LEU A 227 -8.93 18.03 -7.48
N SER A 228 -7.79 18.50 -6.96
CA SER A 228 -7.05 19.61 -7.55
C SER A 228 -6.46 19.27 -8.92
N SER A 229 -5.93 18.06 -9.10
CA SER A 229 -5.54 17.55 -10.43
C SER A 229 -6.74 17.57 -11.38
N PHE A 230 -7.90 17.07 -10.95
CA PHE A 230 -9.12 17.10 -11.73
C PHE A 230 -9.51 18.54 -12.14
N ILE A 231 -9.64 19.47 -11.18
CA ILE A 231 -10.01 20.86 -11.45
C ILE A 231 -9.04 21.51 -12.44
N CYS A 232 -7.73 21.35 -12.23
CA CYS A 232 -6.73 21.93 -13.12
C CYS A 232 -6.79 21.33 -14.53
N ARG A 233 -7.05 20.03 -14.69
CA ARG A 233 -7.23 19.43 -16.03
C ARG A 233 -8.46 19.98 -16.74
N GLU A 234 -9.58 20.12 -16.05
CA GLU A 234 -10.80 20.72 -16.63
C GLU A 234 -10.60 22.20 -16.98
N ALA A 235 -9.75 22.92 -16.24
CA ALA A 235 -9.37 24.30 -16.51
C ALA A 235 -8.24 24.45 -17.56
N GLY A 236 -7.72 23.36 -18.14
CA GLY A 236 -6.61 23.38 -19.10
C GLY A 236 -5.23 23.67 -18.50
N GLN A 237 -5.10 23.65 -17.17
CA GLN A 237 -3.85 23.87 -16.42
C GLN A 237 -3.07 22.55 -16.27
N ALA A 238 -2.67 21.95 -17.40
CA ALA A 238 -2.07 20.61 -17.43
C ALA A 238 -0.77 20.49 -16.61
N GLU A 239 0.08 21.54 -16.62
CA GLU A 239 1.34 21.54 -15.89
C GLU A 239 1.09 21.50 -14.37
N ARG A 240 0.19 22.36 -13.87
CA ARG A 240 -0.18 22.38 -12.45
C ARG A 240 -0.86 21.08 -12.02
N ALA A 241 -1.71 20.50 -12.87
CA ALA A 241 -2.29 19.19 -12.59
C ALA A 241 -1.22 18.10 -12.41
N ALA A 242 -0.18 18.10 -13.25
CA ALA A 242 0.93 17.15 -13.14
C ALA A 242 1.72 17.32 -11.83
N VAL A 243 1.79 18.53 -11.27
CA VAL A 243 2.40 18.76 -9.94
C VAL A 243 1.61 18.08 -8.84
N TYR A 244 0.28 18.21 -8.82
CA TYR A 244 -0.57 17.53 -7.84
C TYR A 244 -0.47 16.01 -7.96
N GLU A 245 -0.40 15.49 -9.18
CA GLU A 245 -0.25 14.05 -9.44
C GLU A 245 1.10 13.49 -9.01
N LYS A 246 2.15 14.32 -9.09
CA LYS A 246 3.42 14.00 -8.46
C LYS A 246 3.24 13.99 -6.94
N LEU A 247 2.80 15.09 -6.33
CA LEU A 247 2.62 15.17 -4.86
C LEU A 247 1.81 14.00 -4.29
N LEU A 248 0.75 13.58 -4.98
CA LEU A 248 -0.11 12.46 -4.60
C LEU A 248 0.62 11.10 -4.57
N ARG A 249 1.73 10.97 -5.29
CA ARG A 249 2.66 9.83 -5.26
C ARG A 249 3.82 10.01 -4.28
N ALA A 250 3.80 11.01 -3.39
CA ALA A 250 4.84 11.19 -2.36
C ALA A 250 5.12 9.94 -1.50
N PRO A 251 4.11 9.16 -1.04
CA PRO A 251 4.37 7.94 -0.27
C PRO A 251 5.20 6.90 -1.03
N GLU A 252 5.21 6.96 -2.37
CA GLU A 252 5.96 6.02 -3.21
C GLU A 252 7.48 6.23 -3.11
N SER A 253 7.93 7.45 -2.81
CA SER A 253 9.36 7.77 -2.61
C SER A 253 9.92 7.39 -1.24
N GLN A 254 9.07 6.96 -0.30
CA GLN A 254 9.51 6.71 1.08
C GLN A 254 10.26 5.38 1.23
N GLU A 255 10.07 4.45 0.30
CA GLU A 255 10.79 3.18 0.32
C GLU A 255 12.12 3.32 -0.42
N GLU A 256 13.21 3.33 0.34
CA GLU A 256 14.57 3.45 -0.19
C GLU A 256 15.10 2.12 -0.75
N ASP A 257 14.58 0.96 -0.30
CA ASP A 257 14.98 -0.35 -0.81
C ASP A 257 14.40 -0.59 -2.22
N PRO A 258 15.24 -0.69 -3.27
CA PRO A 258 14.76 -0.89 -4.64
C PRO A 258 13.92 -2.15 -4.83
N PHE A 259 14.18 -3.21 -4.06
CA PHE A 259 13.40 -4.44 -4.14
C PHE A 259 12.01 -4.25 -3.57
N LYS A 260 11.89 -3.71 -2.34
CA LYS A 260 10.59 -3.41 -1.72
C LYS A 260 9.82 -2.37 -2.51
N ALA A 261 10.47 -1.32 -3.00
CA ALA A 261 9.84 -0.31 -3.85
C ALA A 261 9.19 -0.94 -5.09
N ARG A 262 9.87 -1.90 -5.73
CA ARG A 262 9.32 -2.65 -6.88
C ARG A 262 8.13 -3.52 -6.51
N ILE A 263 8.15 -4.18 -5.35
CA ILE A 263 7.02 -4.98 -4.87
C ILE A 263 5.82 -4.08 -4.55
N ASN A 264 6.05 -2.97 -3.84
CA ASN A 264 5.03 -1.98 -3.48
C ASN A 264 4.37 -1.38 -4.72
N ALA A 265 5.17 -1.00 -5.74
CA ALA A 265 4.65 -0.51 -7.01
C ALA A 265 3.77 -1.55 -7.73
N ARG A 266 4.14 -2.84 -7.69
CA ARG A 266 3.32 -3.92 -8.26
C ARG A 266 2.02 -4.15 -7.50
N VAL A 267 2.05 -4.09 -6.17
CA VAL A 267 0.85 -4.18 -5.33
C VAL A 267 -0.09 -3.02 -5.65
N ARG A 268 0.42 -1.79 -5.69
CA ARG A 268 -0.36 -0.59 -6.03
C ARG A 268 -0.96 -0.67 -7.43
N GLN A 269 -0.19 -1.09 -8.43
CA GLN A 269 -0.74 -1.24 -9.78
C GLN A 269 -1.90 -2.24 -9.82
N ARG A 270 -1.85 -3.32 -9.03
CA ARG A 270 -2.97 -4.27 -8.94
C ARG A 270 -4.21 -3.61 -8.33
N SER A 271 -4.05 -2.85 -7.23
CA SER A 271 -5.19 -2.13 -6.65
C SER A 271 -5.75 -1.06 -7.58
N LEU A 272 -4.91 -0.40 -8.39
CA LEU A 272 -5.38 0.54 -9.42
C LEU A 272 -6.08 -0.16 -10.59
N ASN A 273 -5.70 -1.40 -10.91
CA ASN A 273 -6.33 -2.17 -11.99
C ASN A 273 -7.70 -2.74 -11.62
N GLU A 274 -7.92 -2.98 -10.33
CA GLU A 274 -9.16 -3.53 -9.77
C GLU A 274 -9.71 -2.58 -8.68
N PRO A 275 -10.08 -1.33 -9.05
CA PRO A 275 -10.59 -0.37 -8.08
C PRO A 275 -11.97 -0.78 -7.60
N ASN A 276 -12.28 -0.49 -6.34
CA ASN A 276 -13.65 -0.60 -5.86
C ASN A 276 -14.49 0.55 -6.44
N LEU A 277 -15.35 0.24 -7.41
CA LEU A 277 -16.27 1.19 -8.04
C LEU A 277 -17.69 1.09 -7.49
N TYR A 278 -17.93 0.36 -6.39
CA TYR A 278 -19.21 0.35 -5.68
C TYR A 278 -20.44 -0.02 -6.55
N ASP A 279 -20.25 -0.82 -7.61
CA ASP A 279 -21.34 -1.21 -8.53
C ASP A 279 -22.50 -1.87 -7.80
N LYS A 280 -22.19 -2.78 -6.86
CA LYS A 280 -23.21 -3.54 -6.12
C LYS A 280 -24.03 -2.62 -5.22
N GLU A 281 -23.39 -1.68 -4.55
CA GLU A 281 -24.02 -0.74 -3.62
C GLU A 281 -24.91 0.25 -4.37
N ILE A 282 -24.45 0.75 -5.52
CA ILE A 282 -25.24 1.64 -6.39
C ILE A 282 -26.46 0.91 -6.93
N PHE A 283 -26.30 -0.29 -7.50
CA PHE A 283 -27.45 -1.07 -7.98
C PHE A 283 -28.43 -1.39 -6.86
N ARG A 284 -27.93 -1.75 -5.68
CA ARG A 284 -28.79 -2.00 -4.52
C ARG A 284 -29.55 -0.74 -4.09
N ALA A 285 -28.93 0.44 -4.12
CA ALA A 285 -29.61 1.68 -3.78
C ALA A 285 -30.71 2.02 -4.80
N ILE A 286 -30.43 1.82 -6.10
CA ILE A 286 -31.40 1.98 -7.20
C ILE A 286 -32.57 1.01 -7.04
N ASP A 287 -32.31 -0.28 -6.81
CA ASP A 287 -33.34 -1.31 -6.64
C ASP A 287 -34.27 -1.03 -5.46
N ASN A 288 -33.74 -0.37 -4.42
CA ASN A 288 -34.50 0.04 -3.24
C ASN A 288 -35.15 1.43 -3.36
N GLY A 289 -34.94 2.14 -4.47
CA GLY A 289 -35.43 3.52 -4.67
C GLY A 289 -34.83 4.53 -3.69
N ASN A 290 -33.66 4.24 -3.10
CA ASN A 290 -33.01 5.12 -2.15
C ASN A 290 -32.02 6.06 -2.88
N HIS A 291 -32.55 7.19 -3.35
CA HIS A 291 -31.78 8.18 -4.12
C HIS A 291 -30.65 8.85 -3.30
N GLU A 292 -30.83 9.03 -2.00
CA GLU A 292 -29.79 9.60 -1.13
C GLU A 292 -28.59 8.65 -1.04
N ALA A 293 -28.85 7.37 -0.74
CA ALA A 293 -27.80 6.36 -0.70
C ALA A 293 -27.15 6.16 -2.07
N GLU A 294 -27.93 6.17 -3.16
CA GLU A 294 -27.39 6.10 -4.52
C GLU A 294 -26.38 7.23 -4.75
N ARG A 295 -26.77 8.46 -4.41
CA ARG A 295 -25.93 9.65 -4.57
C ARG A 295 -24.64 9.54 -3.75
N GLU A 296 -24.71 9.07 -2.50
CA GLU A 296 -23.53 8.85 -1.65
C GLU A 296 -22.57 7.82 -2.26
N TRP A 297 -23.07 6.68 -2.75
CA TRP A 297 -22.22 5.67 -3.39
C TRP A 297 -21.61 6.15 -4.71
N ARG A 298 -22.37 6.90 -5.51
CA ARG A 298 -21.84 7.53 -6.74
C ARG A 298 -20.76 8.56 -6.43
N PHE A 299 -20.89 9.29 -5.34
CA PHE A 299 -19.85 10.21 -4.88
C PHE A 299 -18.55 9.49 -4.52
N LEU A 300 -18.63 8.38 -3.78
CA LEU A 300 -17.47 7.53 -3.47
C LEU A 300 -16.83 6.93 -4.73
N ARG A 301 -17.65 6.53 -5.71
CA ARG A 301 -17.15 6.09 -7.02
C ARG A 301 -16.44 7.23 -7.76
N LEU A 302 -17.02 8.43 -7.78
CA LEU A 302 -16.44 9.59 -8.44
C LEU A 302 -15.04 9.88 -7.88
N GLU A 303 -14.88 9.86 -6.56
CA GLU A 303 -13.58 10.01 -5.90
C GLU A 303 -12.58 8.93 -6.32
N ALA A 304 -13.00 7.66 -6.34
CA ALA A 304 -12.15 6.56 -6.76
C ALA A 304 -11.68 6.72 -8.21
N LEU A 305 -12.54 7.25 -9.10
CA LEU A 305 -12.20 7.54 -10.49
C LEU A 305 -11.24 8.73 -10.61
N MET A 306 -11.45 9.82 -9.86
CA MET A 306 -10.53 10.96 -9.83
C MET A 306 -9.15 10.54 -9.31
N PHE A 307 -9.14 9.77 -8.23
CA PHE A 307 -7.93 9.17 -7.65
C PHE A 307 -7.19 8.32 -8.67
N LEU A 308 -7.91 7.45 -9.38
CA LEU A 308 -7.33 6.59 -10.41
C LEU A 308 -6.68 7.44 -11.53
N ARG A 309 -7.34 8.53 -11.94
CA ARG A 309 -6.82 9.43 -12.98
C ARG A 309 -5.53 10.09 -12.51
N ALA A 310 -5.52 10.59 -11.27
CA ALA A 310 -4.37 11.30 -10.70
C ALA A 310 -3.15 10.39 -10.44
N HIS A 311 -3.38 9.11 -10.10
CA HIS A 311 -2.30 8.12 -9.89
C HIS A 311 -1.66 7.59 -11.18
N GLY A 312 -2.02 8.12 -12.34
CA GLY A 312 -1.50 7.66 -13.64
C GLY A 312 -2.32 6.52 -14.28
N GLY A 313 -3.53 6.29 -13.78
CA GLY A 313 -4.53 5.45 -14.42
C GLY A 313 -4.43 3.95 -14.10
N SER A 314 -5.50 3.26 -14.47
CA SER A 314 -5.52 1.80 -14.51
C SER A 314 -4.92 1.33 -15.84
N LYS A 315 -4.24 0.18 -15.86
CA LYS A 315 -3.87 -0.49 -17.12
C LYS A 315 -5.08 -1.14 -17.81
N THR A 316 -6.20 -1.26 -17.11
CA THR A 316 -7.45 -1.87 -17.60
C THR A 316 -8.49 -0.82 -18.03
N ILE A 317 -8.37 0.43 -17.60
CA ILE A 317 -9.27 1.55 -17.94
C ILE A 317 -8.44 2.67 -18.56
N GLY A 318 -8.60 2.89 -19.86
CA GLY A 318 -7.91 3.97 -20.57
C GLY A 318 -8.32 5.37 -20.10
N GLU A 319 -7.46 6.36 -20.37
CA GLU A 319 -7.66 7.75 -19.91
C GLU A 319 -8.97 8.37 -20.42
N GLU A 320 -9.31 8.16 -21.70
CA GLU A 320 -10.56 8.67 -22.29
C GLU A 320 -11.80 8.05 -21.63
N GLU A 321 -11.77 6.75 -21.35
CA GLU A 321 -12.87 6.06 -20.67
C GLU A 321 -12.99 6.53 -19.22
N LEU A 322 -11.86 6.78 -18.55
CA LEU A 322 -11.85 7.32 -17.20
C LEU A 322 -12.44 8.74 -17.15
N ALA A 323 -12.05 9.61 -18.09
CA ALA A 323 -12.63 10.94 -18.23
C ALA A 323 -14.14 10.89 -18.48
N ARG A 324 -14.59 9.99 -19.38
CA ARG A 324 -16.02 9.79 -19.66
C ARG A 324 -16.79 9.33 -18.42
N ARG A 325 -16.26 8.38 -17.65
CA ARG A 325 -16.88 7.89 -16.41
C ARG A 325 -16.97 8.98 -15.35
N ILE A 326 -15.90 9.77 -15.17
CA ILE A 326 -15.90 10.92 -14.26
C ILE A 326 -17.00 11.91 -14.65
N GLY A 327 -17.11 12.25 -15.95
CA GLY A 327 -18.18 13.11 -16.46
C GLY A 327 -19.58 12.61 -16.12
N ASN A 328 -19.85 11.32 -16.37
CA ASN A 328 -21.14 10.70 -16.07
C ASN A 328 -21.48 10.72 -14.58
N GLU A 329 -20.52 10.39 -13.70
CA GLU A 329 -20.77 10.40 -12.26
C GLU A 329 -20.94 11.82 -11.71
N LEU A 330 -20.23 12.81 -12.28
CA LEU A 330 -20.47 14.23 -11.96
C LEU A 330 -21.90 14.65 -12.29
N GLU A 331 -22.40 14.29 -13.47
CA GLU A 331 -23.78 14.58 -13.84
C GLU A 331 -24.77 13.89 -12.90
N ALA A 332 -24.55 12.60 -12.59
CA ALA A 332 -25.44 11.83 -11.73
C ALA A 332 -25.47 12.33 -10.28
N VAL A 333 -24.33 12.75 -9.72
CA VAL A 333 -24.24 13.28 -8.34
C VAL A 333 -24.87 14.68 -8.20
N ARG A 334 -24.92 15.44 -9.31
CA ARG A 334 -25.44 16.82 -9.36
C ARG A 334 -26.92 16.90 -9.75
N ALA A 335 -27.50 15.81 -10.24
CA ALA A 335 -28.92 15.70 -10.59
C ALA A 335 -29.80 15.61 -9.33
#